data_AF-A0A2M7RA53-F1
#
_entry.id   AF-A0A2M7RA53-F1
#
_cell.length_a   1.000
_cell.length_b   1.000
_cell.length_c   1.000
_cell.angle_alpha   90.00
_cell.angle_beta   90.00
_cell.angle_gamma   90.00
#
_symmetry.space_group_name_H-M   'P 1'
#
loop_
_entity.id
_entity.type
_entity.pdbx_description
1 polymer ?
#
loop_
_entity_poly.entity_id
_entity_poly.type
_entity_poly.pdbx_seq_one_letter_code
_entity_poly.pdbx_strand_id
1 'polypeptide(L)'
;MKKYYKIIMFSIMLLFVPTIVLAADSKEIFFLPEIVEEVLEIVNLVFAILAAVFAVKLAALSQGGDLEKTWNLMAMSAFAFAVVEVLGALKEFGLLQISGLTEIFELIFIILMTYTFYKTRKSLLKRVMGK
;
A
#
# COMPACT_ATOMS: atom_id res chain seq x y z
N MET A 1 -7.27 -21.69 12.87
CA MET A 1 -8.24 -20.62 12.55
C MET A 1 -8.54 -19.66 13.71
N LYS A 2 -8.84 -20.13 14.93
CA LYS A 2 -9.19 -19.24 16.08
C LYS A 2 -8.15 -18.17 16.46
N LYS A 3 -6.85 -18.42 16.21
CA LYS A 3 -5.74 -17.52 16.60
C LYS A 3 -5.67 -16.22 15.78
N TYR A 4 -6.16 -16.23 14.54
CA TYR A 4 -6.06 -15.08 13.62
C TYR A 4 -7.37 -14.30 13.47
N TYR A 5 -8.49 -14.81 14.00
CA TYR A 5 -9.82 -14.20 13.88
C TYR A 5 -9.87 -12.76 14.44
N LYS A 6 -9.19 -12.50 15.57
CA LYS A 6 -9.15 -11.16 16.17
C LYS A 6 -8.40 -10.15 15.31
N ILE A 7 -7.31 -10.59 14.68
CA ILE A 7 -6.49 -9.79 13.77
C ILE A 7 -7.29 -9.50 12.50
N ILE A 8 -7.93 -10.52 11.93
CA ILE A 8 -8.78 -10.37 10.73
C ILE A 8 -9.96 -9.42 11.01
N MET A 9 -10.65 -9.55 12.15
CA MET A 9 -11.72 -8.61 12.50
C MET A 9 -11.22 -7.18 12.69
N PHE A 10 -10.05 -7.00 13.31
CA PHE A 10 -9.46 -5.68 13.51
C PHE A 10 -9.06 -5.04 12.18
N SER A 11 -8.45 -5.80 11.27
CA SER A 11 -8.14 -5.36 9.90
C SER A 11 -9.40 -5.03 9.09
N ILE A 12 -10.47 -5.82 9.25
CA ILE A 12 -11.77 -5.53 8.63
C ILE A 12 -12.36 -4.23 9.21
N MET A 13 -12.33 -4.03 10.53
CA MET A 13 -12.78 -2.79 11.16
C MET A 13 -12.03 -1.57 10.65
N LEU A 14 -10.70 -1.65 10.51
CA LEU A 14 -9.86 -0.59 9.93
C LEU A 14 -10.27 -0.23 8.49
N LEU A 15 -10.70 -1.21 7.69
CA LEU A 15 -11.22 -0.97 6.34
C LEU A 15 -12.63 -0.34 6.33
N PHE A 16 -13.41 -0.52 7.41
CA PHE A 16 -14.76 0.03 7.53
C PHE A 16 -14.79 1.47 8.09
N VAL A 17 -13.77 1.90 8.84
CA VAL A 17 -13.70 3.28 9.36
C VAL A 17 -13.82 4.33 8.23
N PRO A 18 -13.10 4.22 7.10
CA PRO A 18 -13.27 5.15 5.97
C PRO A 18 -14.69 5.08 5.36
N THR A 19 -15.31 3.90 5.30
CA THR A 19 -16.64 3.73 4.70
C THR A 19 -17.77 4.28 5.57
N ILE A 20 -17.63 4.24 6.91
CA ILE A 20 -18.59 4.85 7.84
C ILE A 20 -18.49 6.38 7.76
N VAL A 21 -17.28 6.91 7.60
CA VAL A 21 -17.03 8.35 7.40
C VAL A 21 -17.59 8.83 6.05
N LEU A 22 -17.49 8.03 4.98
CA LEU A 22 -18.01 8.38 3.65
C LEU A 22 -19.54 8.18 3.50
N ALA A 23 -20.18 7.42 4.38
CA ALA A 23 -21.62 7.16 4.37
C ALA A 23 -22.45 8.17 5.18
N ALA A 24 -21.79 9.11 5.88
CA ALA A 24 -22.47 10.21 6.56
C ALA A 24 -22.85 11.29 5.53
N ASP A 25 -24.09 11.22 5.07
CA ASP A 25 -24.69 12.23 4.20
C ASP A 25 -24.81 13.56 4.96
N SER A 26 -23.98 14.54 4.60
CA SER A 26 -24.26 16.00 4.54
C SER A 26 -23.06 16.86 4.99
N LYS A 27 -22.48 17.58 4.01
CA LYS A 27 -21.81 18.91 4.05
C LYS A 27 -20.80 19.30 5.14
N GLU A 28 -20.56 18.50 6.16
CA GLU A 28 -19.51 18.75 7.14
C GLU A 28 -18.30 17.90 6.74
N ILE A 29 -17.21 18.58 6.35
CA ILE A 29 -15.91 17.94 6.22
C ILE A 29 -15.56 17.44 7.63
N PHE A 30 -15.69 16.14 7.84
CA PHE A 30 -15.36 15.50 9.11
C PHE A 30 -13.84 15.46 9.24
N PHE A 31 -13.29 16.42 9.97
CA PHE A 31 -11.88 16.40 10.37
C PHE A 31 -11.71 15.38 11.49
N LEU A 32 -10.78 14.45 11.32
CA LEU A 32 -10.39 13.59 12.43
C LEU A 32 -9.68 14.46 13.48
N PRO A 33 -9.78 14.13 14.77
CA PRO A 33 -8.92 14.77 15.76
C PRO A 33 -7.46 14.58 15.36
N GLU A 34 -6.63 15.62 15.47
CA GLU A 34 -5.21 15.64 15.07
C GLU A 34 -4.44 14.40 15.58
N ILE A 35 -4.69 14.00 16.84
CA ILE A 35 -4.09 12.80 17.43
C ILE A 35 -4.44 11.48 16.72
N VAL A 36 -5.62 11.40 16.09
CA VAL A 36 -6.05 10.22 15.33
C VAL A 36 -5.37 10.20 13.97
N GLU A 37 -5.19 11.36 13.32
CA GLU A 37 -4.47 11.48 12.05
C GLU A 37 -3.00 11.05 12.24
N GLU A 38 -2.31 11.59 13.24
CA GLU A 38 -0.92 11.22 13.58
C GLU A 38 -0.77 9.71 13.85
N VAL A 39 -1.70 9.11 14.61
CA VAL A 39 -1.66 7.67 14.91
C VAL A 39 -1.88 6.85 13.64
N LEU A 40 -2.83 7.24 12.78
CA LEU A 40 -3.09 6.54 11.52
C LEU A 40 -1.91 6.62 10.57
N GLU A 41 -1.24 7.76 10.50
CA GLU A 41 -0.04 7.98 9.70
C GLU A 41 1.12 7.07 10.14
N ILE A 42 1.39 7.01 11.45
CA ILE A 42 2.40 6.09 12.02
C ILE A 42 2.04 4.63 11.71
N VAL A 43 0.77 4.26 11.85
CA VAL A 43 0.30 2.90 11.54
C VAL A 43 0.47 2.57 10.06
N ASN A 44 0.12 3.50 9.17
CA ASN A 44 0.29 3.34 7.73
C ASN A 44 1.77 3.19 7.35
N LEU A 45 2.65 4.02 7.90
CA LEU A 45 4.09 3.92 7.72
C LEU A 45 4.62 2.53 8.12
N VAL A 46 4.23 2.04 9.31
CA VAL A 46 4.61 0.71 9.79
C VAL A 46 4.12 -0.38 8.85
N PHE A 47 2.86 -0.32 8.41
CA PHE A 47 2.31 -1.29 7.47
C PHE A 47 2.97 -1.23 6.09
N ALA A 48 3.30 -0.05 5.60
CA ALA A 48 3.99 0.13 4.33
C ALA A 48 5.39 -0.50 4.35
N ILE A 49 6.16 -0.26 5.42
CA ILE A 49 7.48 -0.87 5.61
C ILE A 49 7.36 -2.40 5.70
N LEU A 50 6.43 -2.91 6.50
CA LEU A 50 6.21 -4.35 6.62
C LEU A 50 5.80 -4.97 5.28
N ALA A 51 4.88 -4.34 4.55
CA ALA A 51 4.43 -4.79 3.24
C ALA A 51 5.59 -4.83 2.24
N ALA A 52 6.45 -3.82 2.20
CA ALA A 52 7.64 -3.81 1.34
C ALA A 52 8.62 -4.93 1.70
N VAL A 53 8.92 -5.13 3.00
CA VAL A 53 9.79 -6.22 3.48
C VAL A 53 9.24 -7.58 3.07
N PHE A 54 7.94 -7.81 3.29
CA PHE A 54 7.31 -9.08 2.91
C PHE A 54 7.27 -9.27 1.40
N ALA A 55 6.97 -8.22 0.63
CA ALA A 55 6.92 -8.31 -0.83
C ALA A 55 8.30 -8.67 -1.42
N VAL A 56 9.38 -8.06 -0.91
CA VAL A 56 10.75 -8.39 -1.32
C VAL A 56 11.10 -9.85 -0.97
N LYS A 57 10.76 -10.30 0.25
CA LYS A 57 11.00 -11.70 0.66
C LYS A 57 10.20 -12.68 -0.19
N LEU A 58 8.93 -12.41 -0.47
CA LEU A 58 8.08 -13.25 -1.31
C LEU A 58 8.60 -13.30 -2.75
N ALA A 59 9.08 -12.18 -3.28
CA ALA A 59 9.70 -12.12 -4.60
C ALA A 59 10.97 -12.98 -4.67
N ALA A 60 11.84 -12.88 -3.66
CA ALA A 60 13.03 -13.72 -3.57
C ALA A 60 12.70 -15.22 -3.49
N LEU A 61 11.66 -15.59 -2.74
CA LEU A 61 11.18 -16.98 -2.65
C LEU A 61 10.48 -17.48 -3.92
N SER A 62 10.01 -16.57 -4.78
CA SER A 62 9.29 -16.90 -6.01
C SER A 62 10.19 -16.97 -7.24
N GLN A 63 11.52 -16.96 -7.06
CA GLN A 63 12.49 -17.10 -8.14
C GLN A 63 12.38 -18.47 -8.81
N GLY A 64 12.51 -18.49 -10.14
CA GLY A 64 12.45 -19.70 -10.96
C GLY A 64 11.04 -20.16 -11.37
N GLY A 65 9.97 -19.48 -10.91
CA GLY A 65 8.60 -19.78 -11.33
C GLY A 65 8.11 -18.88 -12.49
N ASP A 66 7.06 -19.29 -13.22
CA ASP A 66 6.57 -18.48 -14.36
C ASP A 66 6.05 -17.08 -13.96
N LEU A 67 5.76 -16.86 -12.67
CA LEU A 67 5.34 -15.57 -12.12
C LEU A 67 6.46 -14.78 -11.46
N GLU A 68 7.73 -15.22 -11.54
CA GLU A 68 8.87 -14.52 -10.93
C GLU A 68 8.89 -13.04 -11.31
N LYS A 69 8.76 -12.73 -12.61
CA LYS A 69 8.75 -11.35 -13.10
C LYS A 69 7.58 -10.53 -12.55
N THR A 70 6.46 -11.18 -12.27
CA THR A 70 5.26 -10.56 -11.70
C THR A 70 5.48 -10.25 -10.22
N TRP A 71 6.04 -11.20 -9.47
CA TRP A 71 6.40 -11.01 -8.06
C TRP A 71 7.45 -9.93 -7.86
N ASN A 72 8.49 -9.91 -8.71
CA ASN A 72 9.52 -8.86 -8.66
C ASN A 72 8.91 -7.47 -8.89
N LEU A 73 7.99 -7.33 -9.85
CA LEU A 73 7.31 -6.06 -10.10
C LEU A 73 6.38 -5.63 -8.97
N MET A 74 5.65 -6.57 -8.36
CA MET A 74 4.85 -6.29 -7.17
C MET A 74 5.74 -5.86 -6.00
N ALA A 75 6.90 -6.48 -5.80
CA ALA A 75 7.86 -6.08 -4.78
C ALA A 75 8.43 -4.68 -5.02
N MET A 76 8.79 -4.35 -6.27
CA MET A 76 9.22 -3.00 -6.62
C MET A 76 8.12 -1.97 -6.34
N SER A 77 6.86 -2.30 -6.63
CA SER A 77 5.73 -1.40 -6.39
C SER A 77 5.47 -1.20 -4.90
N ALA A 78 5.52 -2.26 -4.10
CA ALA A 78 5.41 -2.17 -2.64
C ALA A 78 6.56 -1.38 -2.02
N PHE A 79 7.77 -1.50 -2.57
CA PHE A 79 8.91 -0.70 -2.16
C PHE A 79 8.72 0.79 -2.48
N ALA A 80 8.28 1.12 -3.71
CA ALA A 80 7.98 2.50 -4.09
C ALA A 80 6.89 3.12 -3.20
N PHE A 81 5.85 2.34 -2.86
CA PHE A 81 4.83 2.74 -1.90
C PHE A 81 5.42 3.07 -0.53
N ALA A 82 6.27 2.19 0.02
CA ALA A 82 6.92 2.44 1.30
C ALA A 82 7.80 3.69 1.29
N VAL A 83 8.45 4.01 0.16
CA VAL A 83 9.20 5.26 0.01
C VAL A 83 8.26 6.47 0.07
N VAL A 84 7.12 6.43 -0.61
CA VAL A 84 6.12 7.51 -0.56
C VAL A 84 5.63 7.73 0.86
N GLU A 85 5.28 6.67 1.59
CA GLU A 85 4.81 6.76 2.98
C GLU A 85 5.89 7.30 3.93
N VAL A 86 7.16 6.91 3.75
CA VAL A 86 8.29 7.49 4.50
C VAL A 86 8.43 8.98 4.20
N LEU A 87 8.33 9.40 2.94
CA LEU A 87 8.43 10.81 2.57
C LEU A 87 7.24 11.64 3.09
N GLY A 88 6.04 11.07 3.07
CA GLY A 88 4.83 11.65 3.68
C GLY A 88 5.05 11.90 5.17
N ALA A 89 5.42 10.85 5.90
CA ALA A 89 5.64 10.95 7.33
C ALA A 89 6.76 11.94 7.71
N LEU A 90 7.88 11.95 6.96
CA LEU A 90 8.94 12.91 7.20
C LEU A 90 8.48 14.36 6.97
N LYS A 91 7.55 14.60 6.05
CA LYS A 91 6.97 15.93 5.79
C LYS A 91 6.03 16.33 6.92
N GLU A 92 5.17 15.42 7.38
CA GLU A 92 4.23 15.65 8.48
C GLU A 92 4.94 15.91 9.81
N PHE A 93 6.01 15.18 10.12
CA PHE A 93 6.88 15.47 11.28
C PHE A 93 7.76 16.72 11.12
N GLY A 94 7.66 17.46 10.01
CA GLY A 94 8.46 18.65 9.74
C GLY A 94 9.95 18.40 9.51
N LEU A 95 10.36 17.15 9.29
CA LEU A 95 11.75 16.73 9.07
C LEU A 95 12.19 16.91 7.61
N LEU A 96 11.24 17.02 6.67
CA LEU A 96 11.50 17.19 5.24
C LEU A 96 10.64 18.30 4.65
N GLN A 97 11.27 19.30 4.03
CA GLN A 97 10.59 20.47 3.43
C GLN A 97 10.89 20.62 1.93
N ILE A 98 11.04 19.50 1.21
CA ILE A 98 11.29 19.53 -0.24
C ILE A 98 9.94 19.46 -0.96
N SER A 99 9.43 20.61 -1.39
CA SER A 99 8.22 20.69 -2.22
C SER A 99 8.44 20.00 -3.57
N GLY A 100 7.49 19.16 -4.01
CA GLY A 100 7.56 18.48 -5.30
C GLY A 100 8.22 17.10 -5.26
N LEU A 101 8.98 16.76 -4.22
CA LEU A 101 9.65 15.45 -4.13
C LEU A 101 8.64 14.32 -3.91
N THR A 102 7.72 14.50 -2.97
CA THR A 102 6.68 13.53 -2.66
C THR A 102 5.83 13.24 -3.90
N GLU A 103 5.41 14.29 -4.61
CA GLU A 103 4.59 14.20 -5.81
C GLU A 103 5.29 13.44 -6.96
N ILE A 104 6.62 13.61 -7.09
CA ILE A 104 7.42 12.84 -8.06
C ILE A 104 7.43 11.35 -7.70
N PHE A 105 7.66 11.01 -6.43
CA PHE A 105 7.68 9.61 -5.98
C PHE A 105 6.29 8.96 -6.05
N GLU A 106 5.23 9.71 -5.76
CA GLU A 106 3.84 9.28 -5.96
C GLU A 106 3.57 8.95 -7.43
N LEU A 107 4.00 9.81 -8.35
CA LEU A 107 3.86 9.55 -9.78
C LEU A 107 4.62 8.30 -10.21
N ILE A 108 5.85 8.11 -9.74
CA ILE A 108 6.65 6.90 -9.99
C ILE A 108 5.91 5.66 -9.47
N PHE A 109 5.37 5.71 -8.26
CA PHE A 109 4.59 4.64 -7.67
C PHE A 109 3.35 4.31 -8.51
N ILE A 110 2.57 5.31 -8.93
CA ILE A 110 1.37 5.12 -9.76
C ILE A 110 1.71 4.46 -11.09
N ILE A 111 2.77 4.92 -11.77
CA ILE A 111 3.23 4.33 -13.05
C ILE A 111 3.63 2.87 -12.84
N LEU A 112 4.41 2.59 -11.80
CA LEU A 112 4.92 1.26 -11.50
C LEU A 112 3.79 0.29 -11.12
N MET A 113 2.83 0.73 -10.30
CA MET A 113 1.63 -0.04 -9.95
C MET A 113 0.77 -0.34 -11.16
N THR A 114 0.51 0.67 -11.99
CA THR A 114 -0.30 0.53 -13.21
C THR A 114 0.33 -0.49 -14.15
N TYR A 115 1.65 -0.38 -14.37
CA TYR A 115 2.40 -1.33 -15.18
C TYR A 115 2.37 -2.74 -14.59
N THR A 116 2.53 -2.86 -13.27
CA THR A 116 2.48 -4.12 -12.55
C THR A 116 1.11 -4.79 -12.71
N PHE A 117 0.00 -4.07 -12.53
CA PHE A 117 -1.34 -4.62 -12.73
C PHE A 117 -1.59 -5.05 -14.16
N TYR A 118 -1.20 -4.22 -15.15
CA TYR A 118 -1.32 -4.56 -16.55
C TYR A 118 -0.61 -5.89 -16.87
N LYS A 119 0.65 -6.02 -16.43
CA LYS A 119 1.47 -7.20 -16.71
C LYS A 119 1.02 -8.43 -15.93
N THR A 120 0.65 -8.25 -14.67
CA THR A 120 0.09 -9.31 -13.81
C THR A 120 -1.17 -9.88 -14.43
N ARG A 121 -2.12 -9.02 -14.82
CA ARG A 121 -3.34 -9.43 -15.51
C ARG A 121 -3.04 -10.24 -16.77
N LYS A 122 -2.14 -9.75 -17.62
CA LYS A 122 -1.76 -10.46 -18.86
C LYS A 122 -1.15 -11.83 -18.57
N SER A 123 -0.28 -11.92 -17.58
CA SER A 123 0.39 -13.16 -17.17
C SER A 123 -0.60 -14.18 -16.58
N LEU A 124 -1.50 -13.72 -15.70
CA LEU A 124 -2.55 -14.56 -15.11
C LEU A 124 -3.54 -15.04 -16.17
N LEU A 125 -4.00 -14.16 -17.07
CA LEU A 125 -4.90 -14.56 -18.16
C LEU A 125 -4.26 -15.59 -19.07
N LYS A 126 -2.97 -15.45 -19.39
CA LYS A 126 -2.25 -16.44 -20.20
C LYS A 126 -2.29 -17.83 -19.54
N ARG A 127 -2.02 -17.90 -18.23
CA ARG A 127 -2.11 -19.15 -17.45
C ARG A 127 -3.52 -19.71 -17.35
N VAL A 128 -4.53 -18.88 -17.04
CA VAL A 128 -5.93 -19.32 -16.90
C VAL A 128 -6.49 -19.84 -18.24
N MET A 129 -6.08 -19.24 -19.35
CA MET A 129 -6.52 -19.66 -20.70
C MET A 129 -5.67 -20.82 -21.27
N GLY A 130 -4.75 -21.41 -20.51
CA GLY A 130 -3.93 -22.55 -20.94
C GLY A 130 -3.01 -22.25 -22.13
N LYS A 131 -2.56 -21.00 -22.27
CA LYS A 131 -1.64 -20.55 -23.35
C LYS A 131 -0.23 -20.27 -22.85
#